data_AF-A0A2N2PHU3-F1
#
_entry.id   AF-A0A2N2PHU3-F1
#
_cell.length_a   1.000
_cell.length_b   1.000
_cell.length_c   1.000
_cell.angle_alpha   90.00
_cell.angle_beta   90.00
_cell.angle_gamma   90.00
#
_symmetry.space_group_name_H-M   'P 1'
#
loop_
_entity.id
_entity.type
_entity.pdbx_description
1 polymer ?
#
loop_
_entity_poly.entity_id
_entity_poly.type
_entity_poly.pdbx_seq_one_letter_code
_entity_poly.pdbx_strand_id
1 'polypeptide(L)'
;MSVKRFCLLSFVRFNPFVATLTVAIFHAFIATAGADASPPATLAASVVHVSADAGPSLIGLVPTATATGFFVSDNLVLTCNHLTRVEGWWKRSEANRFSVSLGRGVTAPARLVMRDETSDLALLLVDLPACGPAAWPSLSVGKFSLKPGDDVAVVANFPDDVRLVRGPLLATDHPDNFAVAGAKVRDGYSGGPILGPAGDVQGMLSQRDDDDNAMFVRSSVIREFLHEYQKLSGEKIKALSASAKPYAKKRRGR
;
A
#
# COMPACT_ATOMS: atom_id res chain seq x y z
N MET A 1 4.54 22.79 -39.33
CA MET A 1 3.20 22.64 -38.72
C MET A 1 3.36 21.99 -37.35
N SER A 2 3.17 22.72 -36.27
CA SER A 2 3.34 22.25 -34.89
C SER A 2 1.98 22.28 -34.19
N VAL A 3 1.46 21.10 -33.85
CA VAL A 3 0.16 20.94 -33.21
C VAL A 3 0.35 21.02 -31.69
N LYS A 4 0.10 22.20 -31.11
CA LYS A 4 0.00 22.36 -29.66
C LYS A 4 -1.34 21.83 -29.19
N ARG A 5 -1.35 20.73 -28.43
CA ARG A 5 -2.56 20.24 -27.73
C ARG A 5 -2.85 21.16 -26.54
N PHE A 6 -3.99 21.83 -26.60
CA PHE A 6 -4.58 22.60 -25.50
C PHE A 6 -5.19 21.62 -24.49
N CYS A 7 -4.73 21.64 -23.24
CA CYS A 7 -5.41 20.96 -22.14
C CYS A 7 -6.34 21.98 -21.47
N LEU A 8 -7.65 21.72 -21.52
CA LEU A 8 -8.67 22.60 -20.95
C LEU A 8 -8.69 22.43 -19.42
N LEU A 9 -8.13 23.40 -18.69
CA LEU A 9 -8.24 23.49 -17.23
C LEU A 9 -9.65 23.95 -16.85
N SER A 10 -10.47 23.03 -16.36
CA SER A 10 -11.76 23.36 -15.73
C SER A 10 -11.51 23.65 -14.25
N PHE A 11 -11.64 24.92 -13.85
CA PHE A 11 -11.69 25.32 -12.44
C PHE A 11 -13.01 24.86 -11.82
N VAL A 12 -12.98 23.77 -11.05
CA VAL A 12 -14.10 23.39 -10.18
C VAL A 12 -13.94 24.14 -8.85
N ARG A 13 -14.90 25.00 -8.52
CA ARG A 13 -14.97 25.66 -7.21
C ARG A 13 -15.24 24.63 -6.12
N PHE A 14 -14.36 24.58 -5.13
CA PHE A 14 -14.48 23.75 -3.93
C PHE A 14 -15.69 24.20 -3.09
N ASN A 15 -16.66 23.31 -2.88
CA ASN A 15 -17.81 23.54 -2.00
C ASN A 15 -17.61 22.77 -0.68
N PRO A 16 -17.50 23.44 0.48
CA PRO A 16 -17.17 22.80 1.77
C PRO A 16 -18.25 21.82 2.28
N PHE A 17 -19.44 21.79 1.66
CA PHE A 17 -20.51 20.84 2.01
C PHE A 17 -20.24 19.38 1.58
N VAL A 18 -19.26 19.13 0.70
CA VAL A 18 -18.96 17.77 0.18
C VAL A 18 -18.20 16.93 1.21
N ALA A 19 -17.44 17.56 2.13
CA ALA A 19 -16.59 16.85 3.08
C ALA A 19 -17.40 16.01 4.09
N THR A 20 -18.52 16.54 4.58
CA THR A 20 -19.33 15.87 5.62
C THR A 20 -20.15 14.70 5.06
N LEU A 21 -20.62 14.80 3.81
CA LEU A 21 -21.38 13.73 3.16
C LEU A 21 -20.50 12.53 2.78
N THR A 22 -19.23 12.77 2.47
CA THR A 22 -18.26 11.70 2.11
C THR A 22 -17.96 10.78 3.31
N VAL A 23 -17.89 11.34 4.52
CA VAL A 23 -17.64 10.57 5.77
C VAL A 23 -18.86 9.70 6.14
N ALA A 24 -20.08 10.19 5.91
CA ALA A 24 -21.31 9.45 6.22
C ALA A 24 -21.53 8.25 5.28
N ILE A 25 -21.22 8.40 3.98
CA ILE A 25 -21.31 7.30 3.00
C ILE A 25 -20.28 6.20 3.31
N PHE A 26 -19.09 6.57 3.82
CA PHE A 26 -18.08 5.61 4.26
C PHE A 26 -18.58 4.75 5.43
N HIS A 27 -19.25 5.35 6.43
CA HIS A 27 -19.79 4.61 7.59
C HIS A 27 -20.94 3.65 7.23
N ALA A 28 -21.84 4.05 6.33
CA ALA A 28 -22.99 3.21 5.95
C ALA A 28 -22.57 1.96 5.14
N PHE A 29 -21.54 2.06 4.32
CA PHE A 29 -20.99 0.92 3.57
C PHE A 29 -20.19 -0.03 4.47
N ILE A 30 -19.60 0.50 5.55
CA ILE A 30 -18.83 -0.29 6.51
C ILE A 30 -19.71 -1.31 7.27
N ALA A 31 -21.00 -1.03 7.46
CA ALA A 31 -21.87 -1.82 8.32
C ALA A 31 -22.59 -3.02 7.65
N THR A 32 -22.52 -3.20 6.32
CA THR A 32 -23.43 -4.14 5.60
C THR A 32 -22.77 -5.20 4.72
N ALA A 33 -21.44 -5.36 4.74
CA ALA A 33 -20.77 -6.32 3.88
C ALA A 33 -20.58 -7.71 4.53
N GLY A 34 -21.22 -8.73 3.98
CA GLY A 34 -20.72 -10.11 4.03
C GLY A 34 -19.39 -10.24 3.28
N ALA A 35 -18.81 -11.44 3.29
CA ALA A 35 -17.54 -11.73 2.61
C ALA A 35 -17.57 -11.26 1.14
N ASP A 36 -16.59 -10.45 0.73
CA ASP A 36 -16.39 -9.88 -0.61
C ASP A 36 -17.37 -8.78 -1.07
N ALA A 37 -17.27 -7.58 -0.47
CA ALA A 37 -17.88 -6.37 -1.03
C ALA A 37 -16.89 -5.58 -1.89
N SER A 38 -17.36 -4.97 -2.99
CA SER A 38 -16.58 -3.99 -3.75
C SER A 38 -16.37 -2.72 -2.91
N PRO A 39 -15.14 -2.25 -2.68
CA PRO A 39 -14.91 -1.04 -1.90
C PRO A 39 -15.43 0.23 -2.60
N PRO A 40 -15.70 1.32 -1.87
CA PRO A 40 -15.98 2.62 -2.47
C PRO A 40 -14.90 3.03 -3.47
N ALA A 41 -15.29 3.69 -4.57
CA ALA A 41 -14.37 4.03 -5.67
C ALA A 41 -13.14 4.83 -5.24
N THR A 42 -13.28 5.70 -4.22
CA THR A 42 -12.17 6.46 -3.64
C THR A 42 -11.16 5.56 -2.94
N LEU A 43 -11.62 4.56 -2.18
CA LEU A 43 -10.76 3.57 -1.56
C LEU A 43 -10.09 2.67 -2.60
N ALA A 44 -10.85 2.21 -3.60
CA ALA A 44 -10.32 1.40 -4.69
C ALA A 44 -9.20 2.12 -5.46
N ALA A 45 -9.32 3.44 -5.66
CA ALA A 45 -8.32 4.24 -6.33
C ALA A 45 -7.05 4.52 -5.48
N SER A 46 -7.13 4.39 -4.15
CA SER A 46 -5.97 4.56 -3.26
C SER A 46 -5.14 3.29 -3.08
N VAL A 47 -5.70 2.14 -3.47
CA VAL A 47 -5.06 0.82 -3.36
C VAL A 47 -4.61 0.39 -4.74
N VAL A 48 -3.39 -0.12 -4.85
CA VAL A 48 -2.72 -0.41 -6.13
C VAL A 48 -2.22 -1.84 -6.16
N HIS A 49 -2.18 -2.42 -7.35
CA HIS A 49 -1.47 -3.67 -7.59
C HIS A 49 0.00 -3.37 -7.89
N VAL A 50 0.92 -4.01 -7.18
CA VAL A 50 2.36 -3.79 -7.31
C VAL A 50 3.01 -5.05 -7.87
N SER A 51 3.81 -4.89 -8.92
CA SER A 51 4.63 -5.95 -9.50
C SER A 51 6.10 -5.60 -9.36
N ALA A 52 6.90 -6.58 -8.95
CA ALA A 52 8.34 -6.48 -8.77
C ALA A 52 9.06 -7.57 -9.56
N ASP A 53 10.15 -7.23 -10.23
CA ASP A 53 10.92 -8.19 -11.00
C ASP A 53 12.44 -7.98 -10.85
N ALA A 54 13.19 -9.06 -11.00
CA ALA A 54 14.64 -9.09 -10.79
C ALA A 54 15.47 -8.64 -12.02
N GLY A 55 14.84 -8.16 -13.09
CA GLY A 55 15.53 -7.82 -14.32
C GLY A 55 15.61 -8.99 -15.33
N PRO A 56 16.32 -8.80 -16.46
CA PRO A 56 16.47 -9.83 -17.49
C PRO A 56 17.11 -11.11 -16.93
N SER A 57 16.52 -12.25 -17.26
CA SER A 57 17.06 -13.57 -16.95
C SER A 57 17.77 -14.15 -18.17
N LEU A 58 18.85 -14.90 -17.94
CA LEU A 58 19.62 -15.59 -18.99
C LEU A 58 18.77 -16.57 -19.83
N ILE A 59 17.64 -17.03 -19.28
CA ILE A 59 16.74 -17.99 -19.93
C ILE A 59 15.39 -17.37 -20.36
N GLY A 60 15.27 -16.04 -20.40
CA GLY A 60 14.06 -15.34 -20.84
C GLY A 60 12.87 -15.34 -19.86
N LEU A 61 12.85 -16.25 -18.87
CA LEU A 61 11.90 -16.20 -17.74
C LEU A 61 12.36 -15.21 -16.68
N VAL A 62 11.71 -14.06 -16.62
CA VAL A 62 11.91 -13.07 -15.55
C VAL A 62 11.02 -13.45 -14.37
N PRO A 63 11.58 -13.84 -13.22
CA PRO A 63 10.78 -14.05 -12.02
C PRO A 63 10.05 -12.76 -11.66
N THR A 64 8.77 -12.86 -11.32
CA THR A 64 7.92 -11.75 -10.90
C THR A 64 7.28 -12.05 -9.55
N ALA A 65 7.25 -11.07 -8.66
CA ALA A 65 6.45 -11.08 -7.44
C ALA A 65 5.35 -10.03 -7.55
N THR A 66 4.17 -10.33 -7.03
CA THR A 66 3.00 -9.44 -7.05
C THR A 66 2.42 -9.30 -5.66
N ALA A 67 1.99 -8.09 -5.33
CA ALA A 67 1.35 -7.78 -4.06
C ALA A 67 0.39 -6.60 -4.21
N THR A 68 -0.28 -6.25 -3.13
CA THR A 68 -1.01 -5.00 -3.00
C THR A 68 -0.08 -3.91 -2.44
N GLY A 69 -0.39 -2.65 -2.72
CA GLY A 69 0.10 -1.50 -1.97
C GLY A 69 -0.97 -0.44 -1.86
N PHE A 70 -0.69 0.66 -1.16
CA PHE A 70 -1.61 1.80 -1.11
C PHE A 70 -0.86 3.12 -0.97
N PHE A 71 -1.47 4.18 -1.50
CA PHE A 71 -0.92 5.52 -1.41
C PHE A 71 -0.98 6.05 0.02
N VAL A 72 0.16 6.47 0.56
CA VAL A 72 0.30 7.18 1.85
C VAL A 72 0.60 8.67 1.67
N SER A 73 0.92 9.08 0.44
CA SER A 73 0.94 10.46 -0.04
C SER A 73 0.70 10.44 -1.56
N ASP A 74 0.75 11.60 -2.21
CA ASP A 74 0.49 11.77 -3.65
C ASP A 74 1.23 10.77 -4.55
N ASN A 75 2.48 10.41 -4.23
CA ASN A 75 3.32 9.55 -5.07
C ASN A 75 4.09 8.48 -4.26
N LEU A 76 3.73 8.27 -2.99
CA LEU A 76 4.34 7.27 -2.14
C LEU A 76 3.38 6.11 -1.91
N VAL A 77 3.82 4.91 -2.26
CA VAL A 77 3.08 3.67 -2.05
C VAL A 77 3.76 2.85 -0.96
N LEU A 78 3.00 2.48 0.07
CA LEU A 78 3.43 1.51 1.08
C LEU A 78 3.05 0.10 0.61
N THR A 79 3.94 -0.86 0.82
CA THR A 79 3.74 -2.27 0.49
C THR A 79 4.64 -3.15 1.36
N CYS A 80 4.60 -4.47 1.17
CA CYS A 80 5.45 -5.42 1.88
C CYS A 80 6.91 -5.40 1.40
N ASN A 81 7.84 -5.59 2.32
CA ASN A 81 9.26 -5.74 1.97
C ASN A 81 9.53 -7.08 1.27
N HIS A 82 8.84 -8.16 1.61
CA HIS A 82 9.07 -9.45 0.96
C HIS A 82 8.76 -9.42 -0.54
N LEU A 83 7.94 -8.46 -1.03
CA LEU A 83 7.76 -8.20 -2.46
C LEU A 83 9.08 -7.84 -3.17
N THR A 84 10.04 -7.25 -2.46
CA THR A 84 11.34 -6.87 -3.04
C THR A 84 12.26 -8.07 -3.23
N ARG A 85 11.82 -9.28 -2.88
CA ARG A 85 12.57 -10.53 -3.01
C ARG A 85 11.79 -11.47 -3.91
N VAL A 86 12.32 -11.71 -5.10
CA VAL A 86 11.66 -12.53 -6.10
C VAL A 86 12.24 -13.94 -6.11
N GLU A 87 11.37 -14.94 -6.00
CA GLU A 87 11.75 -16.35 -6.07
C GLU A 87 12.04 -16.77 -7.51
N GLY A 88 13.28 -17.14 -7.78
CA GLY A 88 13.68 -17.75 -9.04
C GLY A 88 13.98 -19.23 -8.88
N TRP A 89 13.99 -19.97 -9.99
CA TRP A 89 14.19 -21.43 -10.01
C TRP A 89 15.45 -21.92 -9.25
N TRP A 90 16.51 -21.12 -9.22
CA TRP A 90 17.80 -21.47 -8.61
C TRP A 90 18.16 -20.61 -7.39
N LYS A 91 17.56 -19.43 -7.25
CA LYS A 91 17.94 -18.47 -6.22
C LYS A 91 16.89 -17.38 -6.06
N ARG A 92 16.68 -16.96 -4.81
CA ARG A 92 16.01 -15.71 -4.46
C ARG A 92 16.86 -14.51 -4.88
N SER A 93 16.28 -13.61 -5.68
CA SER A 93 16.93 -12.40 -6.18
C SER A 93 16.25 -11.14 -5.65
N GLU A 94 17.02 -10.07 -5.45
CA GLU A 94 16.44 -8.76 -5.13
C GLU A 94 15.76 -8.19 -6.38
N ALA A 95 14.53 -7.72 -6.23
CA ALA A 95 13.84 -6.98 -7.28
C ALA A 95 14.58 -5.66 -7.55
N ASN A 96 14.77 -5.34 -8.82
CA ASN A 96 15.40 -4.09 -9.26
C ASN A 96 14.47 -3.23 -10.13
N ARG A 97 13.31 -3.75 -10.50
CA ARG A 97 12.25 -3.04 -11.21
C ARG A 97 10.93 -3.21 -10.46
N PHE A 98 10.23 -2.10 -10.29
CA PHE A 98 8.91 -2.06 -9.68
C PHE A 98 7.95 -1.33 -10.61
N SER A 99 6.72 -1.83 -10.69
CA SER A 99 5.63 -1.18 -11.42
C SER A 99 4.37 -1.21 -10.58
N VAL A 100 3.58 -0.16 -10.70
CA VAL A 100 2.34 0.04 -9.95
C VAL A 100 1.20 0.20 -10.95
N SER A 101 0.17 -0.65 -10.84
CA SER A 101 -1.09 -0.50 -11.57
C SER A 101 -1.99 0.48 -10.82
N LEU A 102 -2.28 1.60 -11.45
CA LEU A 102 -3.08 2.71 -10.92
C LEU A 102 -4.58 2.53 -11.22
N GLY A 103 -4.98 1.35 -11.72
CA GLY A 103 -6.32 1.05 -12.19
C GLY A 103 -6.55 1.44 -13.65
N ARG A 104 -7.60 0.87 -14.26
CA ARG A 104 -8.03 1.11 -15.67
C ARG A 104 -6.93 0.90 -16.71
N GLY A 105 -6.03 -0.06 -16.46
CA GLY A 105 -4.90 -0.38 -17.35
C GLY A 105 -3.76 0.63 -17.34
N VAL A 106 -3.78 1.64 -16.46
CA VAL A 106 -2.67 2.58 -16.32
C VAL A 106 -1.62 1.99 -15.39
N THR A 107 -0.38 1.88 -15.88
CA THR A 107 0.77 1.45 -15.07
C THR A 107 1.81 2.57 -15.00
N ALA A 108 2.50 2.65 -13.87
CA ALA A 108 3.57 3.60 -13.64
C ALA A 108 4.82 2.88 -13.11
N PRO A 109 6.03 3.27 -13.54
CA PRO A 109 7.24 2.77 -12.92
C PRO A 109 7.36 3.29 -11.50
N ALA A 110 8.01 2.52 -10.64
CA ALA A 110 8.27 2.89 -9.26
C ALA A 110 9.69 2.48 -8.85
N ARG A 111 10.17 3.12 -7.78
CA ARG A 111 11.48 2.82 -7.19
C ARG A 111 11.37 2.63 -5.68
N LEU A 112 12.08 1.64 -5.15
CA LEU A 112 12.20 1.42 -3.72
C LEU A 112 13.02 2.55 -3.08
N VAL A 113 12.42 3.28 -2.13
CA VAL A 113 13.09 4.41 -1.46
C VAL A 113 13.49 4.11 -0.01
N MET A 114 12.77 3.20 0.64
CA MET A 114 13.07 2.77 2.01
C MET A 114 12.51 1.38 2.25
N ARG A 115 13.18 0.61 3.11
CA ARG A 115 12.66 -0.68 3.60
C ARG A 115 12.99 -0.92 5.06
N ASP A 116 12.12 -1.67 5.72
CA ASP A 116 12.31 -2.26 7.03
C ASP A 116 12.07 -3.77 6.92
N GLU A 117 13.16 -4.53 6.89
CA GLU A 117 13.11 -5.99 6.80
C GLU A 117 12.56 -6.65 8.06
N THR A 118 12.59 -5.95 9.21
CA THR A 118 12.12 -6.51 10.50
C THR A 118 10.61 -6.50 10.56
N SER A 119 10.01 -5.40 10.10
CA SER A 119 8.55 -5.19 10.14
C SER A 119 7.89 -5.49 8.80
N ASP A 120 8.64 -6.02 7.82
CA ASP A 120 8.17 -6.31 6.47
C ASP A 120 7.56 -5.11 5.72
N LEU A 121 8.14 -3.92 5.89
CA LEU A 121 7.66 -2.68 5.24
C LEU A 121 8.58 -2.24 4.10
N ALA A 122 8.00 -1.84 2.98
CA ALA A 122 8.68 -1.16 1.89
C ALA A 122 7.92 0.09 1.46
N LEU A 123 8.67 1.14 1.11
CA LEU A 123 8.13 2.37 0.56
C LEU A 123 8.63 2.54 -0.87
N LEU A 124 7.69 2.72 -1.79
CA LEU A 124 7.95 2.98 -3.20
C LEU A 124 7.64 4.43 -3.52
N LEU A 125 8.50 5.07 -4.30
CA LEU A 125 8.15 6.31 -5.00
C LEU A 125 7.69 5.96 -6.41
N VAL A 126 6.51 6.43 -6.78
CA VAL A 126 5.87 6.17 -8.07
C VAL A 126 6.10 7.36 -9.00
N ASP A 127 6.59 7.07 -10.21
CA ASP A 127 6.74 8.05 -11.27
C ASP A 127 5.41 8.19 -12.00
N LEU A 128 4.53 9.01 -11.42
CA LEU A 128 3.17 9.19 -11.90
C LEU A 128 3.12 9.76 -13.32
N PRO A 129 2.15 9.33 -14.15
CA PRO A 129 1.99 9.89 -15.49
C PRO A 129 1.62 11.37 -15.43
N ALA A 130 2.17 12.15 -16.37
CA ALA A 130 1.88 13.59 -16.47
C ALA A 130 0.39 13.88 -16.75
N CYS A 131 -0.30 12.95 -17.41
CA CYS A 131 -1.75 12.93 -17.55
C CYS A 131 -2.34 12.02 -16.46
N GLY A 132 -2.90 12.63 -15.42
CA GLY A 132 -3.53 11.95 -14.31
C GLY A 132 -4.45 12.88 -13.52
N PRO A 133 -5.06 12.41 -12.42
CA PRO A 133 -5.74 13.29 -11.49
C PRO A 133 -4.73 14.29 -10.89
N ALA A 134 -5.22 15.44 -10.44
CA ALA A 134 -4.38 16.46 -9.80
C ALA A 134 -3.67 15.94 -8.55
N ALA A 135 -4.29 14.99 -7.85
CA ALA A 135 -3.69 14.20 -6.78
C ALA A 135 -4.27 12.79 -6.83
N TRP A 136 -3.43 11.80 -6.61
CA TRP A 136 -3.89 10.43 -6.39
C TRP A 136 -4.43 10.32 -4.97
N PRO A 137 -5.58 9.66 -4.77
CA PRO A 137 -6.17 9.56 -3.44
C PRO A 137 -5.23 8.74 -2.56
N SER A 138 -4.94 9.26 -1.37
CA SER A 138 -4.08 8.63 -0.37
C SER A 138 -4.89 8.29 0.87
N LEU A 139 -4.45 7.27 1.60
CA LEU A 139 -5.06 6.84 2.85
C LEU A 139 -4.32 7.44 4.03
N SER A 140 -5.08 7.92 5.01
CA SER A 140 -4.52 8.45 6.25
C SER A 140 -4.14 7.29 7.18
N VAL A 141 -2.87 7.28 7.63
CA VAL A 141 -2.39 6.32 8.63
C VAL A 141 -2.71 6.82 10.03
N GLY A 142 -3.70 6.19 10.66
CA GLY A 142 -4.22 6.54 11.96
C GLY A 142 -3.31 6.17 13.12
N LYS A 143 -3.65 6.63 14.33
CA LYS A 143 -3.05 6.08 15.56
C LYS A 143 -3.67 4.71 15.81
N PHE A 144 -2.82 3.69 16.01
CA PHE A 144 -3.29 2.36 16.39
C PHE A 144 -4.16 2.44 17.65
N SER A 145 -5.43 2.07 17.52
CA SER A 145 -6.42 2.20 18.59
C SER A 145 -7.40 1.02 18.69
N LEU A 146 -7.21 0.01 17.83
CA LEU A 146 -8.03 -1.18 17.79
C LEU A 146 -7.87 -2.04 19.06
N LYS A 147 -8.96 -2.72 19.42
CA LYS A 147 -9.06 -3.68 20.52
C LYS A 147 -9.59 -5.02 19.99
N PRO A 148 -9.26 -6.15 20.65
CA PRO A 148 -9.85 -7.44 20.29
C PRO A 148 -11.38 -7.35 20.24
N GLY A 149 -11.97 -7.89 19.17
CA GLY A 149 -13.40 -7.79 18.85
C GLY A 149 -13.78 -6.63 17.93
N ASP A 150 -12.94 -5.61 17.76
CA ASP A 150 -13.22 -4.53 16.80
C ASP A 150 -13.24 -5.08 15.36
N ASP A 151 -14.20 -4.62 14.56
CA ASP A 151 -14.25 -4.99 13.13
C ASP A 151 -13.16 -4.26 12.34
N VAL A 152 -12.45 -5.00 11.50
CA VAL A 152 -11.46 -4.45 10.57
C VAL A 152 -11.73 -4.92 9.16
N ALA A 153 -11.31 -4.12 8.19
CA ALA A 153 -11.38 -4.46 6.78
C ALA A 153 -9.97 -4.54 6.16
N VAL A 154 -9.71 -5.61 5.41
CA VAL A 154 -8.51 -5.76 4.59
C VAL A 154 -8.87 -5.45 3.15
N VAL A 155 -8.09 -4.57 2.50
CA VAL A 155 -8.31 -4.22 1.09
C VAL A 155 -7.16 -4.73 0.24
N ALA A 156 -7.47 -5.39 -0.87
CA ALA A 156 -6.49 -5.89 -1.83
C ALA A 156 -6.83 -5.45 -3.24
N ASN A 157 -5.81 -5.20 -4.07
CA ASN A 157 -5.99 -4.88 -5.47
C ASN A 157 -5.34 -5.98 -6.33
N PHE A 158 -6.18 -6.72 -7.03
CA PHE A 158 -5.82 -7.73 -8.01
C PHE A 158 -5.90 -7.12 -9.42
N PRO A 159 -5.23 -7.69 -10.44
CA PRO A 159 -5.26 -7.16 -11.80
C PRO A 159 -6.65 -6.84 -12.35
N ASP A 160 -7.65 -7.64 -11.98
CA ASP A 160 -9.02 -7.52 -12.50
C ASP A 160 -10.01 -6.90 -11.50
N ASP A 161 -9.67 -6.78 -10.21
CA ASP A 161 -10.65 -6.44 -9.17
C ASP A 161 -10.02 -5.94 -7.87
N VAL A 162 -10.71 -5.05 -7.17
CA VAL A 162 -10.35 -4.62 -5.81
C VAL A 162 -11.30 -5.27 -4.82
N ARG A 163 -10.75 -6.02 -3.86
CA ARG A 163 -11.52 -6.79 -2.88
C ARG A 163 -11.41 -6.21 -1.49
N LEU A 164 -12.48 -6.36 -0.73
CA LEU A 164 -12.55 -6.02 0.68
C LEU A 164 -13.08 -7.22 1.47
N VAL A 165 -12.32 -7.64 2.48
CA VAL A 165 -12.70 -8.72 3.40
C VAL A 165 -12.70 -8.20 4.82
N ARG A 166 -13.65 -8.66 5.64
CA ARG A 166 -13.82 -8.24 7.03
C ARG A 166 -13.53 -9.37 8.01
N GLY A 167 -13.21 -8.99 9.23
CA GLY A 167 -13.14 -9.91 10.36
C GLY A 167 -12.83 -9.16 11.66
N PRO A 168 -13.15 -9.77 12.80
CA PRO A 168 -12.85 -9.18 14.09
C PRO A 168 -11.34 -9.20 14.34
N LEU A 169 -10.82 -8.17 14.99
CA LEU A 169 -9.48 -8.21 15.56
C LEU A 169 -9.41 -9.32 16.62
N LEU A 170 -8.43 -10.21 16.51
CA LEU A 170 -8.23 -11.32 17.43
C LEU A 170 -7.18 -10.97 18.48
N ALA A 171 -6.07 -10.34 18.06
CA ALA A 171 -4.95 -10.00 18.92
C ALA A 171 -4.27 -8.70 18.48
N THR A 172 -3.78 -7.91 19.44
CA THR A 172 -3.12 -6.62 19.19
C THR A 172 -1.59 -6.68 19.26
N ASP A 173 -1.00 -7.82 19.62
CA ASP A 173 0.45 -7.99 19.75
C ASP A 173 0.84 -9.46 19.54
N HIS A 174 1.02 -9.86 18.27
CA HIS A 174 1.29 -11.25 17.92
C HIS A 174 1.90 -11.43 16.52
N PRO A 175 3.20 -11.78 16.39
CA PRO A 175 4.33 -11.50 17.32
C PRO A 175 4.65 -9.98 17.42
N ASP A 176 5.72 -9.57 18.11
CA ASP A 176 6.14 -8.16 18.29
C ASP A 176 5.90 -7.31 17.02
N ASN A 177 5.22 -6.17 17.16
CA ASN A 177 4.82 -5.23 16.10
C ASN A 177 3.62 -5.63 15.22
N PHE A 178 3.15 -6.86 15.31
CA PHE A 178 2.02 -7.37 14.54
C PHE A 178 0.73 -7.45 15.36
N ALA A 179 -0.39 -7.44 14.65
CA ALA A 179 -1.71 -7.77 15.16
C ALA A 179 -2.36 -8.79 14.23
N VAL A 180 -3.39 -9.48 14.72
CA VAL A 180 -4.08 -10.55 13.99
C VAL A 180 -5.57 -10.25 13.95
N ALA A 181 -6.17 -10.41 12.79
CA ALA A 181 -7.62 -10.30 12.59
C ALA A 181 -8.17 -11.53 11.89
N GLY A 182 -9.38 -11.95 12.25
CA GLY A 182 -10.08 -13.09 11.66
C GLY A 182 -10.57 -12.86 10.22
N ALA A 183 -10.07 -11.83 9.54
CA ALA A 183 -10.35 -11.59 8.13
C ALA A 183 -9.59 -12.62 7.30
N LYS A 184 -10.32 -13.40 6.51
CA LYS A 184 -9.75 -14.49 5.71
C LYS A 184 -9.10 -13.94 4.44
N VAL A 185 -7.78 -14.07 4.38
CA VAL A 185 -6.95 -13.51 3.31
C VAL A 185 -6.26 -14.62 2.52
N ARG A 186 -5.78 -14.26 1.33
CA ARG A 186 -5.03 -15.17 0.44
C ARG A 186 -3.85 -14.43 -0.18
N ASP A 187 -3.02 -15.17 -0.91
CA ASP A 187 -1.88 -14.60 -1.64
C ASP A 187 -2.33 -13.44 -2.56
N GLY A 188 -1.52 -12.39 -2.59
CA GLY A 188 -1.81 -11.13 -3.28
C GLY A 188 -2.43 -10.04 -2.40
N TYR A 189 -2.99 -10.37 -1.23
CA TYR A 189 -3.46 -9.35 -0.28
C TYR A 189 -2.31 -8.62 0.43
N SER A 190 -1.12 -9.24 0.54
CA SER A 190 0.05 -8.67 1.22
C SER A 190 0.34 -7.26 0.72
N GLY A 191 0.66 -6.35 1.64
CA GLY A 191 0.87 -4.93 1.40
C GLY A 191 -0.41 -4.10 1.34
N GLY A 192 -1.59 -4.74 1.38
CA GLY A 192 -2.89 -4.08 1.46
C GLY A 192 -3.15 -3.40 2.81
N PRO A 193 -3.91 -2.29 2.83
CA PRO A 193 -4.23 -1.60 4.08
C PRO A 193 -5.24 -2.39 4.92
N ILE A 194 -5.06 -2.29 6.24
CA ILE A 194 -6.05 -2.69 7.25
C ILE A 194 -6.76 -1.42 7.71
N LEU A 195 -8.07 -1.35 7.49
CA LEU A 195 -8.90 -0.22 7.86
C LEU A 195 -9.63 -0.49 9.17
N GLY A 196 -9.62 0.51 10.05
CA GLY A 196 -10.48 0.52 11.23
C GLY A 196 -11.90 0.98 10.90
N PRO A 197 -12.81 0.99 11.89
CA PRO A 197 -14.19 1.44 11.72
C PRO A 197 -14.33 2.88 11.21
N ALA A 198 -13.36 3.75 11.53
CA ALA A 198 -13.32 5.14 11.06
C ALA A 198 -12.84 5.29 9.60
N GLY A 199 -12.43 4.20 8.95
CA GLY A 199 -11.90 4.19 7.58
C GLY A 199 -10.44 4.64 7.47
N ASP A 200 -9.76 4.91 8.59
CA ASP A 200 -8.33 5.17 8.62
C ASP A 200 -7.51 3.87 8.66
N VAL A 201 -6.25 3.95 8.21
CA VAL A 201 -5.35 2.80 8.17
C VAL A 201 -4.84 2.50 9.57
N GLN A 202 -5.23 1.35 10.10
CA GLN A 202 -4.80 0.79 11.38
C GLN A 202 -3.66 -0.21 11.21
N GLY A 203 -3.33 -0.61 9.99
CA GLY A 203 -2.18 -1.46 9.71
C GLY A 203 -1.99 -1.79 8.24
N MET A 204 -1.05 -2.67 7.95
CA MET A 204 -0.80 -3.20 6.60
C MET A 204 -0.66 -4.70 6.68
N LEU A 205 -1.43 -5.43 5.87
CA LEU A 205 -1.32 -6.88 5.81
C LEU A 205 0.10 -7.26 5.38
N SER A 206 0.71 -8.19 6.12
CA SER A 206 2.01 -8.73 5.76
C SER A 206 1.89 -10.19 5.34
N GLN A 207 1.28 -11.00 6.21
CA GLN A 207 1.19 -12.44 6.03
C GLN A 207 -0.13 -12.96 6.61
N ARG A 208 -0.29 -14.29 6.59
CA ARG A 208 -1.37 -15.00 7.26
C ARG A 208 -0.82 -16.03 8.23
N ASP A 209 -1.60 -16.38 9.23
CA ASP A 209 -1.31 -17.55 10.07
C ASP A 209 -1.84 -18.85 9.43
N ASP A 210 -1.69 -19.96 10.14
CA ASP A 210 -2.09 -21.30 9.67
C ASP A 210 -3.61 -21.45 9.49
N ASP A 211 -4.41 -20.56 10.09
CA ASP A 211 -5.87 -20.53 9.99
C ASP A 211 -6.37 -19.52 8.93
N ASP A 212 -5.49 -19.03 8.05
CA ASP A 212 -5.77 -17.97 7.06
C ASP A 212 -6.21 -16.63 7.67
N ASN A 213 -5.93 -16.37 8.95
CA ASN A 213 -6.20 -15.06 9.56
C ASN A 213 -5.18 -14.03 9.07
N ALA A 214 -5.64 -12.79 8.91
CA ALA A 214 -4.81 -11.66 8.54
C ALA A 214 -3.82 -11.31 9.66
N MET A 215 -2.52 -11.48 9.42
CA MET A 215 -1.44 -10.96 10.27
C MET A 215 -0.88 -9.67 9.66
N PHE A 216 -0.92 -8.59 10.42
CA PHE A 216 -0.64 -7.26 9.88
C PHE A 216 0.25 -6.41 10.78
N VAL A 217 1.05 -5.56 10.15
CA VAL A 217 1.91 -4.59 10.81
C VAL A 217 1.06 -3.46 11.35
N ARG A 218 1.19 -3.13 12.64
CA ARG A 218 0.39 -2.08 13.28
C ARG A 218 0.71 -0.69 12.72
N SER A 219 -0.28 0.20 12.66
CA SER A 219 -0.09 1.58 12.20
C SER A 219 0.89 2.38 13.06
N SER A 220 1.11 2.03 14.32
CA SER A 220 2.18 2.62 15.14
C SER A 220 3.56 2.44 14.50
N VAL A 221 3.85 1.23 14.01
CA VAL A 221 5.12 0.86 13.36
C VAL A 221 5.24 1.54 12.00
N ILE A 222 4.14 1.56 11.23
CA ILE A 222 4.07 2.27 9.94
C ILE A 222 4.36 3.76 10.12
N ARG A 223 3.76 4.40 11.13
CA ARG A 223 3.97 5.82 11.40
C ARG A 223 5.41 6.13 11.80
N GLU A 224 6.05 5.27 12.59
CA GLU A 224 7.47 5.41 12.90
C GLU A 224 8.34 5.31 11.64
N PHE A 225 8.05 4.33 10.77
CA PHE A 225 8.72 4.13 9.49
C PHE A 225 8.57 5.36 8.56
N LEU A 226 7.36 5.89 8.42
CA LEU A 226 7.11 7.10 7.61
C LEU A 226 7.77 8.35 8.19
N HIS A 227 7.80 8.48 9.52
CA HIS A 227 8.48 9.59 10.19
C HIS A 227 10.00 9.54 10.00
N GLU A 228 10.61 8.35 9.99
CA GLU A 228 12.01 8.18 9.63
C GLU A 228 12.29 8.58 8.18
N TYR A 229 11.43 8.20 7.24
CA TYR A 229 11.52 8.65 5.85
C TYR A 229 11.45 10.18 5.74
N GLN A 230 10.52 10.82 6.45
CA GLN A 230 10.40 12.30 6.46
C GLN A 230 11.69 12.97 6.95
N LYS A 231 12.33 12.43 7.99
CA LYS A 231 13.63 12.95 8.48
C LYS A 231 14.74 12.82 7.43
N LEU A 232 14.73 11.78 6.62
CA LEU A 232 15.68 11.61 5.51
C LEU A 232 15.38 12.57 4.34
N SER A 233 14.10 12.91 4.13
CA SER A 233 13.62 13.74 3.03
C SER A 233 14.03 15.21 3.13
N GLY A 234 14.38 15.70 4.32
CA GLY A 234 14.84 17.08 4.54
C GLY A 234 16.19 17.42 3.88
N GLU A 235 17.08 16.44 3.64
CA GLU A 235 18.42 16.70 3.07
C GLU A 235 18.97 15.61 2.11
N LYS A 236 18.47 14.37 2.11
CA LYS A 236 19.18 13.23 1.44
C LYS A 236 18.45 12.53 0.29
N ILE A 237 17.17 12.78 0.06
CA ILE A 237 16.41 12.01 -0.95
C ILE A 237 16.78 12.38 -2.39
N LYS A 238 17.20 13.62 -2.69
CA LYS A 238 17.75 13.97 -4.01
C LYS A 238 19.04 13.20 -4.34
N ALA A 239 19.84 12.85 -3.33
CA ALA A 239 21.06 12.06 -3.50
C ALA A 239 20.77 10.55 -3.60
N LEU A 240 19.77 10.04 -2.86
CA LEU A 240 19.33 8.64 -2.94
C LEU A 240 18.47 8.35 -4.18
N SER A 241 17.77 9.34 -4.74
CA SER A 241 17.11 9.19 -6.05
C SER A 241 18.11 9.07 -7.21
N ALA A 242 19.36 9.45 -7.00
CA ALA A 242 20.46 9.28 -7.94
C ALA A 242 21.34 8.04 -7.65
N SER A 243 21.15 7.38 -6.50
CA SER A 243 21.94 6.22 -6.06
C SER A 243 21.07 4.98 -6.00
N ALA A 244 21.46 3.91 -6.71
CA ALA A 244 20.68 2.69 -6.86
C ALA A 244 20.52 1.83 -5.56
N LYS A 245 20.90 2.34 -4.38
CA LYS A 245 20.84 1.58 -3.12
C LYS A 245 19.77 2.16 -2.17
N PRO A 246 18.75 1.37 -1.79
CA PRO A 246 17.71 1.79 -0.84
C PRO A 246 18.28 1.97 0.57
N TYR A 247 17.65 2.83 1.37
CA TYR A 247 17.98 2.99 2.78
C TYR A 247 17.45 1.80 3.60
N ALA A 248 18.35 1.11 4.30
CA ALA A 248 18.01 0.06 5.26
C ALA A 248 17.98 0.63 6.68
N LYS A 249 16.83 0.53 7.35
CA LYS A 249 16.68 0.91 8.76
C LYS A 249 17.59 0.04 9.64
N LYS A 250 18.50 0.64 10.40
CA LYS A 250 19.30 -0.07 11.42
C LYS A 250 18.48 -0.25 12.70
N ARG A 251 18.49 -1.44 13.30
CA ARG A 251 17.87 -1.70 14.61
C ARG A 251 18.45 -0.73 15.64
N ARG A 252 17.58 -0.02 16.37
CA ARG A 252 17.98 0.60 17.64
C ARG A 252 18.11 -0.53 18.65
N GLY A 253 19.31 -0.72 19.21
CA GLY A 253 19.52 -1.67 20.30
C GLY A 253 18.56 -1.34 21.45
N ARG A 254 17.86 -2.36 21.93
CA ARG A 254 17.23 -2.33 23.25
C ARG A 254 18.30 -2.64 24.29
#